data_AF-A0A9Q0WE28-F1
#
_entry.id   AF-A0A9Q0WE28-F1
#
_cell.length_a   1.000
_cell.length_b   1.000
_cell.length_c   1.000
_cell.angle_alpha   90.00
_cell.angle_beta   90.00
_cell.angle_gamma   90.00
#
_symmetry.space_group_name_H-M   'P 1'
#
loop_
_entity.id
_entity.type
_entity.pdbx_description
1 polymer ?
#
loop_
_entity_poly.entity_id
_entity_poly.type
_entity_poly.pdbx_seq_one_letter_code
_entity_poly.pdbx_strand_id
1 'polypeptide(L)'
;MSASQTLGGQSRCGRALGPSLDKIVKNATWRKHSQLVSSCKSVLDKLESLTDSIIHSPLFGISPSDAEFVLHPILLALDSAYPKVVDPALECLVKLFSSGLIRGEIDNGSKNVIIFKIIESVCKVGGIGEEAVELSVLRVLLSAVRSPCVLIRGECLVHIVRTCYNVYLGGLNGTNQICAKSVLAQVMLLVFTRVEEDSMDVNVKTVSVSELLQFTDKNLNEGSSIHFCQNFVNEVMTASEGVPDDKLLLLPPSDILQNGSGGAGDDNDNVGEGDQKSELSDKKTNNEAETGGGGGEAGGSKIREDGFLLFRNLCKLSMKFSSQETPDDQILLRGKILSLELLKVIIGNGGPIWRTNERQVINKSILQCFELQPLYIYQCRP
;
A
#
# COMPACT_ATOMS: atom_id res chain seq x y z
N MET A 1 13.23 42.43 -7.05
CA MET A 1 13.31 40.96 -7.11
C MET A 1 12.01 40.42 -6.56
N SER A 2 11.05 40.12 -7.43
CA SER A 2 9.72 39.70 -7.01
C SER A 2 9.78 38.24 -6.58
N ALA A 3 9.60 37.97 -5.29
CA ALA A 3 9.40 36.62 -4.78
C ALA A 3 8.21 36.00 -5.52
N SER A 4 8.42 34.86 -6.18
CA SER A 4 7.35 34.11 -6.81
C SER A 4 6.32 33.78 -5.72
N GLN A 5 5.14 34.39 -5.77
CA GLN A 5 4.04 34.04 -4.88
C GLN A 5 3.71 32.57 -5.16
N THR A 6 4.06 31.69 -4.23
CA THR A 6 3.71 30.27 -4.32
C THR A 6 2.20 30.15 -4.17
N LEU A 7 1.50 29.79 -5.24
CA LEU A 7 0.08 29.43 -5.21
C LEU A 7 -0.16 28.43 -4.06
N GLY A 8 -1.15 28.71 -3.21
CA GLY A 8 -1.48 27.89 -2.05
C GLY A 8 -0.96 28.40 -0.69
N GLY A 9 -0.49 29.63 -0.58
CA GLY A 9 -0.22 30.27 0.72
C GLY A 9 1.03 29.76 1.44
N GLN A 10 1.06 29.91 2.78
CA GLN A 10 2.24 29.66 3.61
C GLN A 10 2.32 28.24 4.18
N SER A 11 1.23 27.48 4.18
CA SER A 11 1.22 26.10 4.68
C SER A 11 2.00 25.13 3.77
N ARG A 12 2.57 24.07 4.34
CA ARG A 12 3.28 23.03 3.56
C ARG A 12 2.33 22.30 2.60
N CYS A 13 1.15 21.94 3.08
CA CYS A 13 0.09 21.35 2.25
C CYS A 13 -0.34 22.30 1.14
N GLY A 14 -0.48 23.59 1.43
CA GLY A 14 -0.81 24.61 0.45
C GLY A 14 0.23 24.73 -0.66
N ARG A 15 1.53 24.77 -0.33
CA ARG A 15 2.61 24.75 -1.34
C ARG A 15 2.64 23.49 -2.20
N ALA A 16 2.21 22.34 -1.67
CA ALA A 16 2.12 21.09 -2.42
C ALA A 16 0.87 21.04 -3.33
N LEU A 17 -0.27 21.50 -2.84
CA LEU A 17 -1.57 21.46 -3.53
C LEU A 17 -1.73 22.58 -4.56
N GLY A 18 -1.39 23.82 -4.20
CA GLY A 18 -1.72 25.02 -4.96
C GLY A 18 -1.30 24.99 -6.44
N PRO A 19 -0.03 24.69 -6.76
CA PRO A 19 0.42 24.60 -8.15
C PRO A 19 -0.29 23.50 -8.95
N SER A 20 -0.61 22.37 -8.31
CA SER A 20 -1.33 21.27 -8.95
C SER A 20 -2.79 21.63 -9.21
N LEU A 21 -3.47 22.29 -8.28
CA LEU A 21 -4.85 22.76 -8.46
C LEU A 21 -4.95 23.80 -9.58
N ASP A 22 -4.00 24.72 -9.69
CA ASP A 22 -3.93 25.68 -10.79
C ASP A 22 -3.71 24.97 -12.15
N LYS A 23 -2.82 23.97 -12.21
CA LYS A 23 -2.61 23.13 -13.41
C LYS A 23 -3.88 22.36 -13.80
N ILE A 24 -4.62 21.83 -12.82
CA ILE A 24 -5.93 21.19 -13.05
C ILE A 24 -6.93 22.18 -13.65
N VAL A 25 -7.04 23.39 -13.10
CA VAL A 25 -7.95 24.43 -13.62
C VAL A 25 -7.62 24.79 -15.08
N LYS A 26 -6.33 24.91 -15.40
CA LYS A 26 -5.86 25.23 -16.76
C LYS A 26 -6.12 24.10 -17.76
N ASN A 27 -6.06 22.85 -17.32
CA ASN A 27 -6.29 21.68 -18.17
C ASN A 27 -7.76 21.23 -18.23
N ALA A 28 -8.60 21.70 -17.30
CA ALA A 28 -10.00 21.37 -17.25
C ALA A 28 -10.78 22.02 -18.39
N THR A 29 -11.72 21.27 -18.97
CA THR A 29 -12.62 21.82 -19.99
C THR A 29 -13.84 22.44 -19.30
N TRP A 30 -14.04 23.75 -19.46
CA TRP A 30 -15.10 24.50 -18.75
C TRP A 30 -16.49 23.86 -18.87
N ARG A 31 -16.84 23.32 -20.05
CA ARG A 31 -18.16 22.72 -20.30
C ARG A 31 -18.39 21.40 -19.58
N LYS A 32 -17.34 20.59 -19.35
CA LYS A 32 -17.48 19.27 -18.70
C LYS A 32 -17.12 19.30 -17.22
N HIS A 33 -16.23 20.21 -16.81
CA HIS A 33 -15.59 20.19 -15.50
C HIS A 33 -15.85 21.47 -14.69
N SER A 34 -17.00 22.12 -14.87
CA SER A 34 -17.34 23.37 -14.18
C SER A 34 -17.30 23.24 -12.65
N GLN A 35 -17.84 22.14 -12.10
CA GLN A 35 -17.79 21.84 -10.66
C GLN A 35 -16.37 21.61 -10.15
N LEU A 36 -15.53 20.91 -10.92
CA LEU A 36 -14.12 20.72 -10.56
C LEU A 36 -13.38 22.07 -10.54
N VAL A 37 -13.59 22.92 -11.56
CA VAL A 37 -12.95 24.23 -11.64
C VAL A 37 -13.39 25.14 -10.49
N SER A 38 -14.68 25.17 -10.14
CA SER A 38 -15.15 25.96 -9.00
C SER A 38 -14.60 25.43 -7.67
N SER A 39 -14.53 24.11 -7.51
CA SER A 39 -13.95 23.45 -6.34
C SER A 39 -12.46 23.80 -6.18
N CYS A 40 -11.65 23.69 -7.24
CA CYS A 40 -10.23 24.06 -7.21
C CYS A 40 -10.02 25.53 -6.82
N LYS A 41 -10.80 26.46 -7.40
CA LYS A 41 -10.70 27.89 -7.08
C LYS A 41 -11.04 28.18 -5.63
N SER A 42 -12.14 27.61 -5.14
CA SER A 42 -12.55 27.77 -3.74
C SER A 42 -11.52 27.22 -2.76
N VAL A 43 -10.84 26.11 -3.10
CA VAL A 43 -9.76 25.56 -2.29
C VAL A 43 -8.51 26.44 -2.37
N LEU A 44 -8.14 26.96 -3.53
CA LEU A 44 -7.01 27.90 -3.67
C LEU A 44 -7.18 29.11 -2.75
N ASP A 45 -8.37 29.73 -2.76
CA ASP A 45 -8.68 30.86 -1.87
C ASP A 45 -8.57 30.48 -0.39
N LYS A 46 -9.06 29.30 -0.01
CA LYS A 46 -8.96 28.80 1.37
C LYS A 46 -7.50 28.56 1.78
N LEU A 47 -6.68 27.96 0.91
CA LEU A 47 -5.27 27.63 1.18
C LEU A 47 -4.44 28.88 1.52
N GLU A 48 -4.78 30.05 0.97
CA GLU A 48 -4.10 31.32 1.29
C GLU A 48 -4.23 31.71 2.76
N SER A 49 -5.33 31.33 3.41
CA SER A 49 -5.59 31.62 4.83
C SER A 49 -5.04 30.57 5.80
N LEU A 50 -4.65 29.38 5.31
CA LEU A 50 -4.21 28.28 6.14
C LEU A 50 -2.74 28.39 6.54
N THR A 51 -2.45 28.09 7.80
CA THR A 51 -1.10 28.02 8.37
C THR A 51 -0.88 26.66 9.03
N ASP A 52 0.36 26.19 9.04
CA ASP A 52 0.69 24.88 9.61
C ASP A 52 0.41 24.88 11.12
N SER A 53 -0.56 24.07 11.54
CA SER A 53 -0.92 23.86 12.95
C SER A 53 -0.51 22.46 13.41
N ILE A 54 -0.07 22.31 14.67
CA ILE A 54 0.25 21.00 15.24
C ILE A 54 -1.07 20.30 15.63
N ILE A 55 -1.76 19.75 14.63
CA ILE A 55 -3.05 19.05 14.78
C ILE A 55 -2.89 17.64 14.24
N HIS A 56 -3.43 16.65 14.97
CA HIS A 56 -3.57 15.29 14.45
C HIS A 56 -4.71 15.24 13.43
N SER A 57 -4.36 15.12 12.16
CA SER A 57 -5.30 15.06 11.06
C SER A 57 -4.71 14.24 9.89
N PRO A 58 -5.54 13.84 8.92
CA PRO A 58 -5.08 13.18 7.69
C PRO A 58 -4.09 14.01 6.86
N LEU A 59 -4.08 15.34 7.01
CA LEU A 59 -3.17 16.24 6.32
C LEU A 59 -2.42 17.12 7.30
N PHE A 60 -1.10 16.95 7.34
CA PHE A 60 -0.21 17.70 8.23
C PHE A 60 -0.50 19.21 8.21
N GLY A 61 -0.68 19.80 9.39
CA GLY A 61 -0.86 21.25 9.50
C GLY A 61 -2.30 21.73 9.37
N ILE A 62 -3.26 20.89 8.96
CA ILE A 62 -4.62 21.30 8.59
C ILE A 62 -5.67 20.56 9.45
N SER A 63 -6.78 21.22 9.82
CA SER A 63 -7.87 20.58 10.58
C SER A 63 -8.54 19.44 9.77
N PRO A 64 -9.17 18.43 10.39
CA PRO A 64 -9.81 17.34 9.65
C PRO A 64 -10.88 17.80 8.64
N SER A 65 -11.70 18.79 9.01
CA SER A 65 -12.73 19.36 8.11
C SER A 65 -12.12 20.12 6.94
N ASP A 66 -11.04 20.89 7.19
CA ASP A 66 -10.32 21.56 6.12
C ASP A 66 -9.57 20.55 5.25
N ALA A 67 -9.03 19.46 5.81
CA ALA A 67 -8.34 18.41 5.06
C ALA A 67 -9.27 17.73 4.05
N GLU A 68 -10.50 17.41 4.45
CA GLU A 68 -11.52 16.88 3.54
C GLU A 68 -11.85 17.89 2.44
N PHE A 69 -12.05 19.16 2.80
CA PHE A 69 -12.34 20.22 1.85
C PHE A 69 -11.22 20.43 0.82
N VAL A 70 -9.95 20.51 1.25
CA VAL A 70 -8.81 20.80 0.36
C VAL A 70 -8.43 19.63 -0.55
N LEU A 71 -8.73 18.39 -0.14
CA LEU A 71 -8.49 17.19 -0.95
C LEU A 71 -9.63 16.88 -1.93
N HIS A 72 -10.82 17.45 -1.71
CA HIS A 72 -11.98 17.17 -2.55
C HIS A 72 -11.76 17.44 -4.06
N PRO A 73 -11.10 18.52 -4.50
CA PRO A 73 -10.82 18.73 -5.92
C PRO A 73 -9.90 17.66 -6.53
N ILE A 74 -8.99 17.08 -5.74
CA ILE A 74 -8.13 15.98 -6.20
C ILE A 74 -8.97 14.74 -6.50
N LEU A 75 -9.92 14.42 -5.61
CA LEU A 75 -10.85 13.31 -5.83
C LEU A 75 -11.70 13.53 -7.10
N LEU A 76 -12.28 14.74 -7.26
CA LEU A 76 -13.04 15.10 -8.46
C LEU A 76 -12.20 15.02 -9.75
N ALA A 77 -10.92 15.39 -9.68
CA ALA A 77 -10.00 15.31 -10.82
C ALA A 77 -9.74 13.86 -11.24
N LEU A 78 -9.51 12.96 -10.27
CA LEU A 78 -9.35 11.53 -10.52
C LEU A 78 -10.63 10.92 -11.09
N ASP A 79 -11.79 11.22 -10.49
CA ASP A 79 -13.08 10.68 -10.92
C ASP A 79 -13.52 11.14 -12.32
N SER A 80 -12.95 12.25 -12.83
CA SER A 80 -13.18 12.70 -14.20
C SER A 80 -12.68 11.71 -15.25
N ALA A 81 -11.73 10.84 -14.91
CA ALA A 81 -11.02 9.93 -15.81
C ALA A 81 -10.48 10.62 -17.08
N TYR A 82 -10.24 11.94 -17.01
CA TYR A 82 -9.73 12.72 -18.13
C TYR A 82 -8.22 12.94 -17.97
N PRO A 83 -7.35 12.34 -18.82
CA PRO A 83 -5.90 12.24 -18.57
C PRO A 83 -5.24 13.59 -18.24
N LYS A 84 -5.56 14.65 -18.98
CA LYS A 84 -4.97 15.98 -18.77
C LYS A 84 -5.26 16.59 -17.38
N VAL A 85 -6.34 16.16 -16.72
CA VAL A 85 -6.74 16.59 -15.37
C VAL A 85 -6.29 15.57 -14.32
N VAL A 86 -6.29 14.28 -14.66
CA VAL A 86 -5.80 13.20 -13.80
C VAL A 86 -4.29 13.33 -13.54
N ASP A 87 -3.49 13.60 -14.58
CA ASP A 87 -2.02 13.71 -14.47
C ASP A 87 -1.56 14.69 -13.37
N PRO A 88 -1.97 15.98 -13.36
CA PRO A 88 -1.57 16.90 -12.31
C PRO A 88 -2.11 16.53 -10.91
N ALA A 89 -3.21 15.77 -10.83
CA ALA A 89 -3.73 15.26 -9.57
C ALA A 89 -2.85 14.12 -9.01
N LEU A 90 -2.43 13.18 -9.88
CA LEU A 90 -1.50 12.11 -9.52
C LEU A 90 -0.12 12.68 -9.12
N GLU A 91 0.41 13.64 -9.88
CA GLU A 91 1.66 14.36 -9.52
C GLU A 91 1.56 15.02 -8.12
N CYS A 92 0.39 15.57 -7.77
CA CYS A 92 0.15 16.16 -6.46
C CYS A 92 0.22 15.09 -5.36
N LEU A 93 -0.43 13.95 -5.57
CA LEU A 93 -0.44 12.85 -4.60
C LEU A 93 0.96 12.27 -4.36
N VAL A 94 1.78 12.13 -5.41
CA VAL A 94 3.19 11.74 -5.26
C VAL A 94 3.91 12.69 -4.30
N LYS A 95 3.72 14.01 -4.45
CA LYS A 95 4.33 15.01 -3.55
C LYS A 95 3.80 14.89 -2.12
N LEU A 96 2.49 14.80 -1.95
CA LEU A 96 1.84 14.73 -0.64
C LEU A 96 2.28 13.49 0.16
N PHE A 97 2.34 12.32 -0.47
CA PHE A 97 2.83 11.10 0.16
C PHE A 97 4.34 11.15 0.42
N SER A 98 5.13 11.57 -0.58
CA SER A 98 6.59 11.57 -0.47
C SER A 98 7.11 12.54 0.58
N SER A 99 6.42 13.67 0.79
CA SER A 99 6.73 14.66 1.82
C SER A 99 6.12 14.36 3.20
N GLY A 100 5.43 13.21 3.38
CA GLY A 100 4.80 12.86 4.66
C GLY A 100 3.68 13.83 5.09
N LEU A 101 3.04 14.49 4.13
CA LEU A 101 1.93 15.42 4.38
C LEU A 101 0.61 14.67 4.57
N ILE A 102 0.41 13.57 3.83
CA ILE A 102 -0.67 12.62 4.12
C ILE A 102 -0.25 11.73 5.28
N ARG A 103 -1.11 11.58 6.28
CA ARG A 103 -0.82 10.84 7.52
C ARG A 103 -1.99 9.96 7.97
N GLY A 104 -1.65 8.94 8.76
CA GLY A 104 -2.58 8.11 9.49
C GLY A 104 -2.89 6.76 8.84
N GLU A 105 -3.89 6.09 9.40
CA GLU A 105 -4.34 4.78 8.94
C GLU A 105 -5.32 4.94 7.77
N ILE A 106 -5.12 4.17 6.70
CA ILE A 106 -6.00 4.08 5.53
C ILE A 106 -6.65 2.71 5.56
N ASP A 107 -7.94 2.71 5.87
CA ASP A 107 -8.82 1.55 5.87
C ASP A 107 -10.24 1.98 5.46
N ASN A 108 -11.05 1.06 4.95
CA ASN A 108 -12.44 1.29 4.58
C ASN A 108 -13.30 1.75 5.78
N GLY A 109 -12.93 1.33 7.00
CA GLY A 109 -13.55 1.79 8.26
C GLY A 109 -12.86 2.97 8.94
N SER A 110 -11.81 3.54 8.35
CA SER A 110 -11.00 4.58 8.99
C SER A 110 -11.69 5.96 9.02
N LYS A 111 -11.24 6.85 9.93
CA LYS A 111 -11.64 8.27 9.95
C LYS A 111 -11.16 9.04 8.71
N ASN A 112 -10.20 8.49 7.96
CA ASN A 112 -9.57 9.11 6.79
C ASN A 112 -10.29 8.73 5.49
N VAL A 113 -11.63 8.79 5.50
CA VAL A 113 -12.49 8.31 4.40
C VAL A 113 -12.12 8.94 3.05
N ILE A 114 -11.75 10.23 3.02
CA ILE A 114 -11.35 10.88 1.77
C ILE A 114 -10.05 10.33 1.18
N ILE A 115 -9.07 9.97 2.02
CA ILE A 115 -7.79 9.43 1.54
C ILE A 115 -7.99 8.01 1.03
N PHE A 116 -8.81 7.21 1.70
CA PHE A 116 -9.24 5.91 1.20
C PHE A 116 -9.91 6.02 -0.17
N LYS A 117 -10.89 6.92 -0.33
CA LYS A 117 -11.54 7.19 -1.63
C LYS A 117 -10.55 7.67 -2.70
N ILE A 118 -9.58 8.49 -2.34
CA ILE A 118 -8.52 8.92 -3.26
C ILE A 118 -7.70 7.71 -3.74
N ILE A 119 -7.30 6.80 -2.85
CA ILE A 119 -6.58 5.57 -3.25
C ILE A 119 -7.46 4.71 -4.17
N GLU A 120 -8.74 4.55 -3.87
CA GLU A 120 -9.67 3.83 -4.76
C GLU A 120 -9.76 4.49 -6.15
N SER A 121 -9.90 5.82 -6.22
CA SER A 121 -9.94 6.54 -7.49
C SER A 121 -8.60 6.49 -8.24
N VAL A 122 -7.46 6.52 -7.54
CA VAL A 122 -6.12 6.29 -8.12
C VAL A 122 -6.05 4.90 -8.75
N CYS A 123 -6.50 3.88 -8.03
CA CYS A 123 -6.52 2.51 -8.53
C CYS A 123 -7.44 2.36 -9.76
N LYS A 124 -8.58 3.05 -9.77
CA LYS A 124 -9.54 3.07 -10.88
C LYS A 124 -8.96 3.73 -12.14
N VAL A 125 -8.28 4.87 -12.02
CA VAL A 125 -7.71 5.56 -13.19
C VAL A 125 -6.54 4.79 -13.82
N GLY A 126 -5.94 3.83 -13.12
CA GLY A 126 -4.97 2.91 -13.72
C GLY A 126 -5.55 2.02 -14.83
N GLY A 127 -6.88 1.89 -14.92
CA GLY A 127 -7.57 1.09 -15.92
C GLY A 127 -8.05 1.85 -17.16
N ILE A 128 -7.70 3.13 -17.34
CA ILE A 128 -8.20 3.93 -18.47
C ILE A 128 -7.48 3.63 -19.81
N GLY A 129 -6.39 2.86 -19.77
CA GLY A 129 -5.63 2.45 -20.97
C GLY A 129 -4.63 3.49 -21.49
N GLU A 130 -4.23 4.46 -20.67
CA GLU A 130 -3.24 5.49 -21.01
C GLU A 130 -1.91 5.20 -20.31
N GLU A 131 -0.85 4.92 -21.09
CA GLU A 131 0.45 4.47 -20.57
C GLU A 131 1.08 5.44 -19.57
N ALA A 132 0.96 6.75 -19.81
CA ALA A 132 1.49 7.78 -18.92
C ALA A 132 0.75 7.83 -17.57
N VAL A 133 -0.56 7.55 -17.59
CA VAL A 133 -1.38 7.50 -16.38
C VAL A 133 -1.06 6.24 -15.58
N GLU A 134 -0.86 5.10 -16.23
CA GLU A 134 -0.41 3.86 -15.56
C GLU A 134 0.89 4.07 -14.79
N LEU A 135 1.90 4.69 -15.42
CA LEU A 135 3.17 5.04 -14.75
C LEU A 135 2.95 5.98 -13.57
N SER A 136 2.08 6.98 -13.72
CA SER A 136 1.77 7.94 -12.65
C SER A 136 1.04 7.27 -11.48
N VAL A 137 0.13 6.33 -11.75
CA VAL A 137 -0.54 5.50 -10.74
C VAL A 137 0.47 4.66 -9.97
N LEU A 138 1.38 3.97 -10.67
CA LEU A 138 2.46 3.21 -10.04
C LEU A 138 3.33 4.07 -9.12
N ARG A 139 3.63 5.32 -9.51
CA ARG A 139 4.36 6.28 -8.65
C ARG A 139 3.58 6.62 -7.38
N VAL A 140 2.29 6.97 -7.50
CA VAL A 140 1.45 7.32 -6.34
C VAL A 140 1.36 6.16 -5.37
N LEU A 141 1.10 4.95 -5.87
CA LEU A 141 0.94 3.76 -5.05
C LEU A 141 2.24 3.38 -4.33
N LEU A 142 3.39 3.45 -5.02
CA LEU A 142 4.69 3.23 -4.37
C LEU A 142 5.00 4.32 -3.33
N SER A 143 4.74 5.60 -3.63
CA SER A 143 4.90 6.70 -2.66
C SER A 143 4.03 6.51 -1.42
N ALA A 144 2.78 6.07 -1.59
CA ALA A 144 1.85 5.83 -0.48
C ALA A 144 2.34 4.68 0.42
N VAL A 145 2.74 3.55 -0.18
CA VAL A 145 3.28 2.41 0.58
C VAL A 145 4.61 2.77 1.23
N ARG A 146 5.49 3.53 0.56
CA ARG A 146 6.81 3.90 1.09
C ARG A 146 6.70 4.82 2.31
N SER A 147 5.72 5.72 2.36
CA SER A 147 5.59 6.71 3.41
C SER A 147 5.54 6.06 4.80
N PRO A 148 6.38 6.46 5.78
CA PRO A 148 6.33 5.95 7.15
C PRO A 148 5.15 6.56 7.93
N CYS A 149 4.55 7.64 7.43
CA CYS A 149 3.43 8.32 8.08
C CYS A 149 2.05 7.68 7.77
N VAL A 150 2.00 6.68 6.88
CA VAL A 150 0.76 6.12 6.34
C VAL A 150 0.73 4.60 6.50
N LEU A 151 -0.21 4.10 7.30
CA LEU A 151 -0.45 2.66 7.44
C LEU A 151 -1.63 2.25 6.57
N ILE A 152 -1.39 1.48 5.51
CA ILE A 152 -2.43 0.98 4.60
C ILE A 152 -2.87 -0.41 5.05
N ARG A 153 -4.13 -0.55 5.42
CA ARG A 153 -4.67 -1.77 6.03
C ARG A 153 -5.32 -2.73 5.04
N GLY A 154 -5.31 -4.01 5.39
CA GLY A 154 -6.26 -5.02 4.92
C GLY A 154 -6.43 -5.10 3.39
N GLU A 155 -7.70 -5.12 2.96
CA GLU A 155 -8.07 -5.21 1.55
C GLU A 155 -7.62 -3.98 0.72
N CYS A 156 -7.40 -2.82 1.35
CA CYS A 156 -6.86 -1.65 0.65
C CYS A 156 -5.44 -1.94 0.13
N LEU A 157 -4.58 -2.52 0.98
CA LEU A 157 -3.23 -2.91 0.59
C LEU A 157 -3.25 -3.97 -0.52
N VAL A 158 -4.13 -4.97 -0.40
CA VAL A 158 -4.33 -6.00 -1.43
C VAL A 158 -4.81 -5.37 -2.74
N HIS A 159 -5.70 -4.38 -2.69
CA HIS A 159 -6.18 -3.66 -3.86
C HIS A 159 -5.07 -2.88 -4.57
N ILE A 160 -4.22 -2.17 -3.83
CA ILE A 160 -3.03 -1.48 -4.37
C ILE A 160 -2.13 -2.46 -5.13
N VAL A 161 -1.79 -3.60 -4.51
CA VAL A 161 -0.96 -4.63 -5.14
C VAL A 161 -1.63 -5.20 -6.38
N ARG A 162 -2.94 -5.45 -6.32
CA ARG A 162 -3.72 -5.93 -7.46
C ARG A 162 -3.73 -4.92 -8.61
N THR A 163 -3.81 -3.61 -8.33
CA THR A 163 -3.72 -2.58 -9.38
C THR A 163 -2.37 -2.60 -10.07
N CYS A 164 -1.25 -2.61 -9.32
CA CYS A 164 0.08 -2.72 -9.92
C CYS A 164 0.24 -4.02 -10.74
N TYR A 165 -0.32 -5.12 -10.25
CA TYR A 165 -0.35 -6.41 -10.94
C TYR A 165 -1.15 -6.37 -12.24
N ASN A 166 -2.29 -5.68 -12.26
CA ASN A 166 -3.10 -5.49 -13.45
C ASN A 166 -2.38 -4.61 -14.49
N VAL A 167 -1.65 -3.56 -14.07
CA VAL A 167 -0.81 -2.78 -15.00
C VAL A 167 0.27 -3.66 -15.62
N TYR A 168 0.88 -4.57 -14.86
CA TYR A 168 1.84 -5.53 -15.43
C TYR A 168 1.22 -6.49 -16.44
N LEU A 169 0.02 -7.01 -16.16
CA LEU A 169 -0.64 -7.97 -17.05
C LEU A 169 -1.26 -7.33 -18.28
N GLY A 170 -1.88 -6.17 -18.11
CA GLY A 170 -2.60 -5.43 -19.16
C GLY A 170 -1.73 -4.44 -19.94
N GLY A 171 -0.54 -4.11 -19.43
CA GLY A 171 0.34 -3.12 -20.05
C GLY A 171 0.69 -3.51 -21.49
N LEU A 172 0.51 -2.59 -22.43
CA LEU A 172 0.75 -2.83 -23.86
C LEU A 172 2.23 -2.67 -24.23
N ASN A 173 2.98 -1.89 -23.43
CA ASN A 173 4.39 -1.60 -23.62
C ASN A 173 5.25 -2.30 -22.56
N GLY A 174 6.38 -2.88 -22.98
CA GLY A 174 7.33 -3.56 -22.10
C GLY A 174 7.89 -2.67 -20.98
N THR A 175 8.04 -1.36 -21.22
CA THR A 175 8.53 -0.42 -20.19
C THR A 175 7.58 -0.33 -18.99
N ASN A 176 6.27 -0.20 -19.22
CA ASN A 176 5.26 -0.14 -18.16
C ASN A 176 5.20 -1.46 -17.39
N GLN A 177 5.32 -2.58 -18.09
CA GLN A 177 5.37 -3.90 -17.47
C GLN A 177 6.60 -4.03 -16.55
N ILE A 178 7.78 -3.59 -16.99
CA ILE A 178 9.00 -3.60 -16.17
C ILE A 178 8.84 -2.67 -14.95
N CYS A 179 8.27 -1.48 -15.13
CA CYS A 179 7.96 -0.55 -14.04
C CYS A 179 7.00 -1.15 -13.03
N ALA A 180 5.89 -1.73 -13.49
CA ALA A 180 4.90 -2.37 -12.63
C ALA A 180 5.50 -3.54 -11.84
N LYS A 181 6.29 -4.39 -12.49
CA LYS A 181 7.00 -5.50 -11.84
C LYS A 181 7.98 -5.03 -10.78
N SER A 182 8.76 -3.98 -11.08
CA SER A 182 9.75 -3.42 -10.16
C SER A 182 9.07 -2.73 -8.96
N VAL A 183 7.97 -2.02 -9.20
CA VAL A 183 7.13 -1.43 -8.14
C VAL A 183 6.52 -2.51 -7.25
N LEU A 184 5.99 -3.60 -7.83
CA LEU A 184 5.48 -4.73 -7.05
C LEU A 184 6.56 -5.33 -6.16
N ALA A 185 7.75 -5.60 -6.71
CA ALA A 185 8.88 -6.11 -5.93
C ALA A 185 9.27 -5.15 -4.80
N GLN A 186 9.32 -3.84 -5.07
CA GLN A 186 9.63 -2.83 -4.06
C GLN A 186 8.56 -2.74 -2.97
N VAL A 187 7.27 -2.83 -3.34
CA VAL A 187 6.14 -2.87 -2.40
C VAL A 187 6.24 -4.11 -1.50
N MET A 188 6.57 -5.28 -2.07
CA MET A 188 6.80 -6.48 -1.25
C MET A 188 7.97 -6.26 -0.28
N LEU A 189 9.12 -5.77 -0.73
CA LEU A 189 10.25 -5.51 0.15
C LEU A 189 9.89 -4.54 1.29
N LEU A 190 9.14 -3.47 1.00
CA LEU A 190 8.66 -2.51 2.00
C LEU A 190 7.77 -3.18 3.04
N VAL A 191 6.66 -3.78 2.59
CA VAL A 191 5.67 -4.38 3.50
C VAL A 191 6.31 -5.48 4.35
N PHE A 192 7.11 -6.35 3.75
CA PHE A 192 7.64 -7.52 4.45
C PHE A 192 8.82 -7.18 5.36
N THR A 193 9.58 -6.11 5.09
CA THR A 193 10.55 -5.56 6.07
C THR A 193 9.82 -4.95 7.26
N ARG A 194 8.70 -4.22 7.03
CA ARG A 194 7.87 -3.70 8.12
C ARG A 194 7.27 -4.80 8.99
N VAL A 195 6.89 -5.93 8.40
CA VAL A 195 6.35 -7.08 9.13
C VAL A 195 7.41 -7.73 10.02
N GLU A 196 8.64 -7.86 9.52
CA GLU A 196 9.80 -8.37 10.29
C GLU A 196 10.11 -7.47 11.48
N GLU A 197 10.28 -6.17 11.24
CA GLU A 197 10.65 -5.20 12.27
C GLU A 197 9.46 -4.71 13.12
N ASP A 198 8.24 -5.06 12.72
CA ASP A 198 6.99 -4.56 13.29
C ASP A 198 6.95 -3.03 13.43
N SER A 199 7.48 -2.33 12.42
CA SER A 199 7.68 -0.89 12.42
C SER A 199 7.32 -0.30 11.06
N MET A 200 6.78 0.93 11.05
CA MET A 200 6.55 1.68 9.81
C MET A 200 7.82 2.38 9.31
N ASP A 201 8.72 2.73 10.22
CA ASP A 201 10.00 3.36 9.95
C ASP A 201 11.07 2.27 9.79
N VAL A 202 11.28 1.84 8.56
CA VAL A 202 12.23 0.79 8.18
C VAL A 202 13.08 1.26 7.01
N ASN A 203 14.34 0.87 7.01
CA ASN A 203 15.24 1.13 5.90
C ASN A 203 15.18 -0.04 4.90
N VAL A 204 14.72 0.23 3.69
CA VAL A 204 14.54 -0.79 2.65
C VAL A 204 15.37 -0.42 1.43
N LYS A 205 16.22 -1.37 1.01
CA LYS A 205 17.04 -1.20 -0.19
C LYS A 205 16.15 -1.13 -1.43
N THR A 206 16.51 -0.25 -2.35
CA THR A 206 15.86 -0.19 -3.66
C THR A 206 16.19 -1.43 -4.46
N VAL A 207 15.19 -2.00 -5.13
CA VAL A 207 15.36 -3.17 -6.02
C VAL A 207 16.25 -2.84 -7.23
N SER A 208 17.12 -3.78 -7.59
CA SER A 208 17.88 -3.76 -8.84
C SER A 208 17.01 -4.32 -9.96
N VAL A 209 16.60 -3.47 -10.91
CA VAL A 209 15.74 -3.87 -12.04
C VAL A 209 16.44 -4.91 -12.91
N SER A 210 17.75 -4.75 -13.13
CA SER A 210 18.55 -5.70 -13.92
C SER A 210 18.58 -7.11 -13.30
N GLU A 211 18.74 -7.20 -11.98
CA GLU A 211 18.72 -8.49 -11.27
C GLU A 211 17.32 -9.10 -11.25
N LEU A 212 16.30 -8.26 -11.06
CA LEU A 212 14.90 -8.69 -11.07
C LEU A 212 14.48 -9.29 -12.42
N LEU A 213 15.02 -8.78 -13.52
CA LEU A 213 14.72 -9.24 -14.88
C LEU A 213 15.65 -10.36 -15.39
N GLN A 214 16.72 -10.71 -14.65
CA GLN A 214 17.71 -11.70 -15.10
C GLN A 214 17.10 -13.05 -15.49
N PHE A 215 15.96 -13.41 -14.87
CA PHE A 215 15.23 -14.67 -15.12
C PHE A 215 13.89 -14.46 -15.85
N THR A 216 13.59 -13.25 -16.32
CA THR A 216 12.33 -12.89 -17.01
C THR A 216 12.49 -12.96 -18.53
N ASP A 217 11.36 -13.09 -19.25
CA ASP A 217 11.29 -13.14 -20.71
C ASP A 217 12.27 -12.18 -21.41
N LYS A 218 13.10 -12.72 -22.29
CA LYS A 218 14.09 -11.98 -23.10
C LYS A 218 13.44 -10.88 -23.96
N ASN A 219 12.13 -10.93 -24.16
CA ASN A 219 11.33 -9.97 -24.91
C ASN A 219 11.18 -8.60 -24.20
N LEU A 220 11.51 -8.49 -22.91
CA LEU A 220 11.44 -7.23 -22.15
C LEU A 220 12.80 -6.57 -21.90
N ASN A 221 13.92 -7.20 -22.30
CA ASN A 221 15.27 -6.72 -21.97
C ASN A 221 15.81 -5.68 -22.97
N GLU A 222 15.11 -4.55 -23.11
CA GLU A 222 15.67 -3.36 -23.72
C GLU A 222 16.49 -2.58 -22.68
N GLY A 223 17.80 -2.43 -22.90
CA GLY A 223 18.69 -1.76 -21.92
C GLY A 223 18.24 -0.34 -21.54
N SER A 224 17.57 0.38 -22.44
CA SER A 224 16.95 1.69 -22.17
C SER A 224 15.81 1.61 -21.17
N SER A 225 14.94 0.61 -21.29
CA SER A 225 13.75 0.41 -20.47
C SER A 225 14.13 -0.02 -19.05
N ILE A 226 15.19 -0.82 -18.92
CA ILE A 226 15.80 -1.17 -17.62
C ILE A 226 16.32 0.08 -16.91
N HIS A 227 17.10 0.91 -17.59
CA HIS A 227 17.65 2.14 -17.02
C HIS A 227 16.54 3.14 -16.64
N PHE A 228 15.55 3.33 -17.52
CA PHE A 228 14.38 4.16 -17.22
C PHE A 228 13.66 3.67 -15.96
N CYS A 229 13.36 2.37 -15.87
CA CYS A 229 12.67 1.82 -14.73
C CYS A 229 13.50 1.90 -13.44
N GLN A 230 14.82 1.70 -13.51
CA GLN A 230 15.68 1.85 -12.33
C GLN A 230 15.61 3.29 -11.80
N ASN A 231 15.67 4.29 -12.70
CA ASN A 231 15.53 5.70 -12.33
C ASN A 231 14.13 6.00 -11.78
N PHE A 232 13.09 5.43 -12.38
CA PHE A 232 11.71 5.57 -11.90
C PHE A 232 11.55 5.11 -10.45
N VAL A 233 12.05 3.92 -10.10
CA VAL A 233 11.96 3.42 -8.72
C VAL A 233 12.87 4.22 -7.79
N ASN A 234 14.09 4.55 -8.22
CA ASN A 234 15.03 5.36 -7.44
C ASN A 234 14.45 6.74 -7.10
N GLU A 235 13.80 7.41 -8.06
CA GLU A 235 13.16 8.71 -7.86
C GLU A 235 12.14 8.63 -6.72
N VAL A 236 11.28 7.60 -6.70
CA VAL A 236 10.27 7.43 -5.65
C VAL A 236 10.90 7.03 -4.32
N MET A 237 11.89 6.13 -4.32
CA MET A 237 12.56 5.63 -3.11
C MET A 237 13.47 6.68 -2.45
N THR A 238 14.01 7.62 -3.22
CA THR A 238 14.85 8.73 -2.73
C THR A 238 14.09 10.04 -2.56
N ALA A 239 12.82 10.11 -2.98
CA ALA A 239 11.98 11.29 -2.82
C ALA A 239 11.94 11.69 -1.34
N SER A 240 12.57 12.83 -1.04
CA SER A 240 12.71 13.36 0.31
C SER A 240 11.36 13.49 1.00
N GLU A 241 11.30 12.98 2.22
CA GLU A 241 10.42 13.48 3.26
C GLU A 241 10.87 14.92 3.54
N GLY A 242 10.19 15.88 2.91
CA GLY A 242 10.59 17.28 2.87
C GLY A 242 10.43 18.01 4.20
N VAL A 243 11.12 17.56 5.25
CA VAL A 243 11.29 18.28 6.52
C VAL A 243 12.62 17.94 7.20
N PRO A 244 13.63 18.83 7.19
CA PRO A 244 14.54 18.98 8.32
C PRO A 244 13.76 19.65 9.48
N ASP A 245 13.94 19.14 10.69
CA ASP A 245 13.25 19.47 11.95
C ASP A 245 11.78 19.00 12.08
N ASP A 246 11.59 17.79 12.62
CA ASP A 246 11.32 17.67 14.06
C ASP A 246 11.27 16.19 14.47
N LYS A 247 12.28 15.75 15.21
CA LYS A 247 12.21 14.55 16.07
C LYS A 247 11.19 14.71 17.22
N LEU A 248 10.31 15.72 17.17
CA LEU A 248 9.35 16.08 18.20
C LEU A 248 7.88 15.79 17.85
N LEU A 249 7.56 15.18 16.70
CA LEU A 249 6.15 14.85 16.34
C LEU A 249 5.89 13.37 16.01
N LEU A 250 6.86 12.50 16.28
CA LEU A 250 6.61 11.06 16.44
C LEU A 250 6.24 10.80 17.89
N LEU A 251 5.03 11.18 18.29
CA LEU A 251 4.37 10.40 19.32
C LEU A 251 3.88 9.13 18.61
N PRO A 252 4.40 7.94 18.96
CA PRO A 252 3.68 6.72 18.61
C PRO A 252 2.28 6.79 19.24
N PRO A 253 1.30 6.02 18.76
CA PRO A 253 0.09 5.77 19.54
C PRO A 253 0.50 5.04 20.83
N SER A 254 0.88 5.80 21.86
CA SER A 254 1.12 5.28 23.20
C SER A 254 -0.23 5.13 23.89
N ASP A 255 -0.96 4.08 23.53
CA ASP A 255 -1.62 3.32 24.59
C ASP A 255 -0.51 2.48 25.24
N ILE A 256 -0.27 2.78 26.51
CA ILE A 256 0.82 2.25 27.32
C ILE A 256 0.65 0.72 27.46
N LEU A 257 1.47 -0.06 26.76
CA LEU A 257 1.82 -1.43 27.17
C LEU A 257 3.16 -1.37 27.90
N GLN A 258 3.10 -1.02 29.18
CA GLN A 258 4.23 -1.17 30.09
C GLN A 258 4.45 -2.66 30.39
N ASN A 259 5.50 -3.24 29.79
CA ASN A 259 6.15 -4.42 30.33
C ASN A 259 7.22 -3.97 31.32
N GLY A 260 6.87 -3.94 32.60
CA GLY A 260 7.81 -3.87 33.71
C GLY A 260 8.10 -5.26 34.25
N SER A 261 9.37 -5.66 34.27
CA SER A 261 9.84 -6.87 34.95
C SER A 261 10.41 -6.51 36.33
N GLY A 262 10.15 -7.38 37.32
CA GLY A 262 11.00 -7.60 38.49
C GLY A 262 10.66 -6.84 39.79
N GLY A 263 10.24 -7.59 40.81
CA GLY A 263 10.28 -7.13 42.21
C GLY A 263 9.44 -7.97 43.16
N ALA A 264 10.11 -8.84 43.94
CA ALA A 264 9.53 -9.69 44.98
C ALA A 264 8.84 -8.91 46.11
N GLY A 265 7.83 -9.53 46.74
CA GLY A 265 7.18 -9.06 47.96
C GLY A 265 6.08 -10.01 48.42
N ASP A 266 6.23 -10.46 49.67
CA ASP A 266 5.53 -11.50 50.42
C ASP A 266 4.06 -11.22 50.78
N ASP A 267 3.37 -12.31 51.17
CA ASP A 267 2.25 -12.41 52.13
C ASP A 267 0.92 -11.65 51.89
N ASN A 268 -0.18 -12.36 51.67
CA ASN A 268 -1.00 -12.98 52.74
C ASN A 268 -2.46 -13.28 52.28
N ASP A 269 -2.91 -14.48 52.65
CA ASP A 269 -4.27 -15.02 52.83
C ASP A 269 -5.52 -14.13 52.57
N ASN A 270 -6.47 -14.66 51.79
CA ASN A 270 -7.75 -15.09 52.39
C ASN A 270 -8.64 -15.97 51.50
N VAL A 271 -9.27 -16.91 52.18
CA VAL A 271 -10.17 -17.99 51.72
C VAL A 271 -11.59 -17.47 51.47
N GLY A 272 -12.30 -18.09 50.52
CA GLY A 272 -13.75 -17.91 50.35
C GLY A 272 -14.35 -18.94 49.39
N GLU A 273 -14.69 -20.12 49.92
CA GLU A 273 -15.48 -21.18 49.28
C GLU A 273 -16.92 -20.72 48.96
N GLY A 274 -17.52 -21.32 47.93
CA GLY A 274 -18.93 -21.13 47.57
C GLY A 274 -19.37 -22.02 46.41
N ASP A 275 -19.54 -23.30 46.70
CA ASP A 275 -19.99 -24.39 45.82
C ASP A 275 -21.53 -24.40 45.67
N GLN A 276 -22.07 -24.65 44.46
CA GLN A 276 -23.31 -25.44 44.26
C GLN A 276 -23.63 -25.80 42.79
N LYS A 277 -23.76 -27.12 42.60
CA LYS A 277 -24.20 -27.95 41.45
C LYS A 277 -25.66 -27.73 40.99
N SER A 278 -25.97 -28.11 39.73
CA SER A 278 -26.96 -29.17 39.41
C SER A 278 -27.20 -29.40 37.89
N GLU A 279 -26.70 -30.55 37.38
CA GLU A 279 -27.36 -31.60 36.54
C GLU A 279 -28.16 -31.24 35.25
N LEU A 280 -27.71 -31.65 34.03
CA LEU A 280 -27.81 -32.94 33.30
C LEU A 280 -29.05 -33.07 32.38
N SER A 281 -28.81 -33.16 31.06
CA SER A 281 -29.53 -34.08 30.16
C SER A 281 -28.78 -34.29 28.84
N ASP A 282 -28.39 -35.53 28.59
CA ASP A 282 -27.77 -36.06 27.37
C ASP A 282 -28.74 -36.16 26.17
N LYS A 283 -28.25 -35.81 24.96
CA LYS A 283 -28.41 -36.67 23.77
C LYS A 283 -27.46 -36.26 22.63
N LYS A 284 -26.55 -37.17 22.30
CA LYS A 284 -25.63 -37.20 21.16
C LYS A 284 -26.36 -37.45 19.84
N THR A 285 -25.95 -36.74 18.77
CA THR A 285 -25.57 -37.33 17.47
C THR A 285 -24.72 -36.34 16.67
N ASN A 286 -23.54 -36.81 16.26
CA ASN A 286 -22.46 -36.06 15.61
C ASN A 286 -22.78 -35.70 14.15
N ASN A 287 -22.32 -34.52 13.71
CA ASN A 287 -21.57 -34.33 12.46
C ASN A 287 -20.76 -33.03 12.53
N GLU A 288 -19.52 -33.12 12.05
CA GLU A 288 -18.35 -32.33 12.43
C GLU A 288 -18.36 -30.88 11.91
N ALA A 289 -18.18 -29.95 12.85
CA ALA A 289 -17.58 -28.65 12.63
C ALA A 289 -16.50 -28.46 13.70
N GLU A 290 -15.27 -28.17 13.30
CA GLU A 290 -14.32 -27.51 14.19
C GLU A 290 -13.95 -26.15 13.59
N THR A 291 -14.77 -25.18 13.98
CA THR A 291 -14.38 -23.78 14.13
C THR A 291 -14.23 -23.56 15.63
N GLY A 292 -13.13 -22.93 16.06
CA GLY A 292 -13.08 -22.17 17.31
C GLY A 292 -12.60 -22.91 18.56
N GLY A 293 -11.29 -22.85 18.82
CA GLY A 293 -10.73 -22.90 20.18
C GLY A 293 -10.26 -21.49 20.55
N GLY A 294 -11.01 -20.82 21.43
CA GLY A 294 -10.64 -19.53 22.01
C GLY A 294 -9.66 -19.68 23.17
N GLY A 295 -8.85 -18.64 23.39
CA GLY A 295 -8.00 -18.51 24.57
C GLY A 295 -6.88 -17.49 24.38
N GLY A 296 -7.20 -16.20 24.58
CA GLY A 296 -6.22 -15.12 24.74
C GLY A 296 -6.43 -13.94 23.80
N GLU A 297 -7.16 -12.92 24.24
CA GLU A 297 -7.02 -11.56 23.70
C GLU A 297 -5.61 -11.05 24.04
N ALA A 298 -4.66 -11.28 23.13
CA ALA A 298 -3.36 -10.62 23.08
C ALA A 298 -3.32 -9.83 21.76
N GLY A 299 -3.31 -8.50 21.85
CA GLY A 299 -3.37 -7.60 20.70
C GLY A 299 -2.33 -7.93 19.63
N GLY A 300 -2.80 -8.41 18.47
CA GLY A 300 -1.96 -8.67 17.31
C GLY A 300 -1.43 -7.38 16.68
N SER A 301 -0.23 -7.43 16.12
CA SER A 301 0.29 -6.32 15.33
C SER A 301 -0.52 -6.18 14.03
N LYS A 302 -1.11 -5.00 13.85
CA LYS A 302 -1.79 -4.59 12.60
C LYS A 302 -0.89 -4.73 11.37
N ILE A 303 0.40 -4.37 11.50
CA ILE A 303 1.38 -4.45 10.40
C ILE A 303 1.58 -5.90 9.98
N ARG A 304 1.75 -6.80 10.96
CA ARG A 304 1.93 -8.23 10.72
C ARG A 304 0.67 -8.85 10.12
N GLU A 305 -0.51 -8.52 10.64
CA GLU A 305 -1.79 -8.97 10.10
C GLU A 305 -1.96 -8.63 8.61
N ASP A 306 -1.68 -7.38 8.23
CA ASP A 306 -1.77 -6.94 6.84
C ASP A 306 -0.77 -7.65 5.93
N GLY A 307 0.46 -7.85 6.42
CA GLY A 307 1.49 -8.62 5.72
C GLY A 307 1.09 -10.08 5.48
N PHE A 308 0.54 -10.75 6.48
CA PHE A 308 0.05 -12.13 6.35
C PHE A 308 -1.14 -12.24 5.40
N LEU A 309 -2.07 -11.27 5.43
CA LEU A 309 -3.18 -11.21 4.48
C LEU A 309 -2.67 -11.07 3.04
N LEU A 310 -1.70 -10.19 2.82
CA LEU A 310 -1.09 -9.97 1.51
C LEU A 310 -0.36 -11.24 1.02
N PHE A 311 0.43 -11.87 1.89
CA PHE A 311 1.12 -13.13 1.59
C PHE A 311 0.13 -14.22 1.16
N ARG A 312 -0.95 -14.41 1.92
CA ARG A 312 -2.00 -15.39 1.59
C ARG A 312 -2.66 -15.10 0.24
N ASN A 313 -2.93 -13.83 -0.07
CA ASN A 313 -3.47 -13.44 -1.37
C ASN A 313 -2.51 -13.77 -2.51
N LEU A 314 -1.21 -13.54 -2.33
CA LEU A 314 -0.19 -13.85 -3.33
C LEU A 314 -0.07 -15.36 -3.57
N CYS A 315 -0.08 -16.19 -2.53
CA CYS A 315 -0.12 -17.66 -2.67
C CYS A 315 -1.37 -18.14 -3.42
N LYS A 316 -2.54 -17.52 -3.18
CA LYS A 316 -3.76 -17.87 -3.95
C LYS A 316 -3.60 -17.53 -5.43
N LEU A 317 -2.92 -16.44 -5.77
CA LEU A 317 -2.69 -16.05 -7.16
C LEU A 317 -1.72 -16.99 -7.88
N SER A 318 -0.69 -17.52 -7.19
CA SER A 318 0.23 -18.50 -7.79
C SER A 318 -0.41 -19.87 -8.04
N MET A 319 -1.45 -20.23 -7.28
CA MET A 319 -2.09 -21.56 -7.35
C MET A 319 -3.27 -21.68 -8.32
N LYS A 320 -3.72 -20.61 -8.97
CA LYS A 320 -4.84 -20.70 -9.94
C LYS A 320 -4.43 -21.64 -11.09
N PHE A 321 -5.17 -22.71 -11.37
CA PHE A 321 -4.89 -23.63 -12.49
C PHE A 321 -5.37 -23.04 -13.83
N SER A 322 -4.66 -23.38 -14.91
CA SER A 322 -5.01 -23.05 -16.30
C SER A 322 -5.10 -24.38 -17.05
N SER A 323 -6.20 -24.63 -17.76
CA SER A 323 -6.30 -25.70 -18.75
C SER A 323 -5.82 -25.13 -20.08
N GLN A 324 -4.66 -25.58 -20.56
CA GLN A 324 -4.03 -25.06 -21.79
C GLN A 324 -4.96 -25.22 -22.99
N GLU A 325 -5.61 -24.14 -23.45
CA GLU A 325 -6.32 -24.13 -24.74
C GLU A 325 -6.69 -22.72 -25.28
N THR A 326 -6.50 -21.62 -24.53
CA THR A 326 -7.01 -20.27 -24.86
C THR A 326 -6.00 -19.13 -24.60
N PRO A 327 -6.11 -17.97 -25.26
CA PRO A 327 -5.22 -16.82 -25.05
C PRO A 327 -5.26 -16.26 -23.60
N ASP A 328 -6.38 -16.45 -22.88
CA ASP A 328 -6.50 -16.12 -21.47
C ASP A 328 -5.51 -16.93 -20.61
N ASP A 329 -5.08 -18.11 -21.07
CA ASP A 329 -4.10 -18.95 -20.39
C ASP A 329 -2.69 -18.33 -20.39
N GLN A 330 -2.34 -17.54 -21.41
CA GLN A 330 -1.04 -16.87 -21.46
C GLN A 330 -0.95 -15.73 -20.43
N ILE A 331 -2.01 -14.94 -20.31
CA ILE A 331 -2.13 -13.89 -19.28
C ILE A 331 -2.14 -14.53 -17.88
N LEU A 332 -2.88 -15.62 -17.71
CA LEU A 332 -2.95 -16.36 -16.46
C LEU A 332 -1.59 -16.97 -16.08
N LEU A 333 -0.88 -17.58 -17.02
CA LEU A 333 0.47 -18.12 -16.80
C LEU A 333 1.46 -17.01 -16.42
N ARG A 334 1.42 -15.89 -17.14
CA ARG A 334 2.23 -14.71 -16.85
C ARG A 334 1.98 -14.17 -15.44
N GLY A 335 0.73 -14.13 -15.01
CA GLY A 335 0.35 -13.79 -13.64
C GLY A 335 0.93 -14.77 -12.61
N LYS A 336 0.83 -16.08 -12.86
CA LYS A 336 1.42 -17.09 -11.95
C LYS A 336 2.92 -16.90 -11.78
N ILE A 337 3.64 -16.73 -12.90
CA ILE A 337 5.09 -16.49 -12.90
C ILE A 337 5.41 -15.28 -12.03
N LEU A 338 4.75 -14.14 -12.28
CA LEU A 338 4.94 -12.94 -11.47
C LEU A 338 4.66 -13.19 -9.98
N SER A 339 3.60 -13.92 -9.65
CA SER A 339 3.24 -14.21 -8.26
C SER A 339 4.32 -15.04 -7.55
N LEU A 340 4.88 -16.03 -8.24
CA LEU A 340 5.99 -16.85 -7.75
C LEU A 340 7.29 -16.04 -7.61
N GLU A 341 7.57 -15.13 -8.53
CA GLU A 341 8.72 -14.23 -8.44
C GLU A 341 8.62 -13.30 -7.24
N LEU A 342 7.43 -12.73 -6.98
CA LEU A 342 7.18 -11.90 -5.79
C LEU A 342 7.29 -12.73 -4.49
N LEU A 343 6.80 -13.97 -4.47
CA LEU A 343 7.02 -14.89 -3.34
C LEU A 343 8.51 -15.17 -3.12
N LYS A 344 9.28 -15.36 -4.20
CA LYS A 344 10.74 -15.53 -4.13
C LYS A 344 11.42 -14.28 -3.56
N VAL A 345 10.97 -13.08 -3.92
CA VAL A 345 11.47 -11.82 -3.32
C VAL A 345 11.21 -11.80 -1.81
N ILE A 346 10.00 -12.17 -1.37
CA ILE A 346 9.64 -12.20 0.06
C ILE A 346 10.51 -13.21 0.81
N ILE A 347 10.59 -14.46 0.32
CA ILE A 347 11.33 -15.54 1.00
C ILE A 347 12.84 -15.26 1.00
N GLY A 348 13.38 -14.76 -0.11
CA GLY A 348 14.82 -14.45 -0.25
C GLY A 348 15.28 -13.32 0.67
N ASN A 349 14.38 -12.41 1.06
CA ASN A 349 14.64 -11.31 1.97
C ASN A 349 14.03 -11.51 3.36
N GLY A 350 13.39 -12.66 3.61
CA GLY A 350 12.68 -12.94 4.85
C GLY A 350 13.63 -13.19 6.01
N GLY A 351 13.36 -12.53 7.14
CA GLY A 351 14.04 -12.72 8.41
C GLY A 351 13.50 -13.91 9.21
N PRO A 352 13.76 -13.96 10.52
CA PRO A 352 13.34 -15.05 11.38
C PRO A 352 11.82 -15.24 11.44
N ILE A 353 11.01 -14.19 11.32
CA ILE A 353 9.54 -14.35 11.40
C ILE A 353 9.05 -15.28 10.28
N TRP A 354 9.63 -15.18 9.08
CA TRP A 354 9.33 -16.09 7.97
C TRP A 354 9.94 -17.49 8.12
N ARG A 355 10.90 -17.68 9.02
CA ARG A 355 11.68 -18.93 9.18
C ARG A 355 11.35 -19.75 10.45
N THR A 356 10.82 -19.13 11.52
CA THR A 356 10.83 -19.74 12.88
C THR A 356 9.48 -19.97 13.58
N ASN A 357 8.35 -20.16 12.87
CA ASN A 357 6.96 -20.27 13.38
C ASN A 357 6.35 -18.91 13.76
N GLU A 358 5.14 -18.52 13.37
CA GLU A 358 3.89 -19.29 13.37
C GLU A 358 3.19 -19.40 12.00
N ARG A 359 3.03 -20.67 11.60
CA ARG A 359 1.91 -21.31 10.92
C ARG A 359 2.52 -22.28 9.92
N GLN A 360 2.33 -23.56 10.23
CA GLN A 360 2.45 -24.67 9.29
C GLN A 360 1.74 -24.43 7.94
N VAL A 361 0.90 -23.39 7.83
CA VAL A 361 0.29 -22.85 6.60
C VAL A 361 1.29 -22.19 5.64
N ILE A 362 2.27 -21.40 6.12
CA ILE A 362 3.26 -20.76 5.23
C ILE A 362 4.12 -21.84 4.59
N ASN A 363 4.60 -22.80 5.38
CA ASN A 363 5.34 -23.95 4.85
C ASN A 363 4.46 -24.85 3.95
N LYS A 364 3.20 -25.15 4.28
CA LYS A 364 2.34 -25.92 3.37
C LYS A 364 2.06 -25.19 2.06
N SER A 365 1.75 -23.89 2.08
CA SER A 365 1.50 -23.11 0.86
C SER A 365 2.77 -22.91 0.03
N ILE A 366 3.92 -22.69 0.67
CA ILE A 366 5.23 -22.62 0.00
C ILE A 366 5.60 -23.99 -0.57
N LEU A 367 5.57 -25.08 0.22
CA LEU A 367 5.83 -26.43 -0.29
C LEU A 367 4.88 -26.78 -1.44
N GLN A 368 3.60 -26.46 -1.35
CA GLN A 368 2.66 -26.72 -2.45
C GLN A 368 2.96 -25.85 -3.69
N CYS A 369 3.46 -24.62 -3.53
CA CYS A 369 3.93 -23.79 -4.65
C CYS A 369 5.24 -24.29 -5.26
N PHE A 370 6.17 -24.85 -4.45
CA PHE A 370 7.49 -25.29 -4.87
C PHE A 370 7.54 -26.77 -5.33
N GLU A 371 6.73 -27.67 -4.75
CA GLU A 371 6.56 -29.06 -5.21
C GLU A 371 5.91 -29.15 -6.59
N LEU A 372 5.31 -28.07 -7.10
CA LEU A 372 4.81 -27.95 -8.47
C LEU A 372 5.89 -27.48 -9.47
N GLN A 373 7.07 -27.02 -9.02
CA GLN A 373 8.17 -26.63 -9.91
C GLN A 373 8.73 -27.79 -10.75
N PRO A 374 8.90 -29.03 -10.24
CA PRO A 374 9.37 -30.14 -11.06
C PRO A 374 8.37 -30.54 -12.15
N LEU A 375 7.06 -30.38 -11.92
CA LEU A 375 6.04 -30.79 -12.89
C LEU A 375 5.93 -29.82 -14.08
N TYR A 376 6.07 -28.52 -13.87
CA TYR A 376 5.98 -27.53 -14.96
C TYR A 376 7.30 -27.27 -15.69
N ILE A 377 8.46 -27.34 -15.02
CA ILE A 377 9.77 -27.15 -15.69
C ILE A 377 10.10 -28.32 -16.63
N TYR A 378 9.57 -29.52 -16.38
CA TYR A 378 9.74 -30.67 -17.29
C TYR A 378 8.73 -30.72 -18.45
N GLN A 379 7.65 -29.95 -18.43
CA GLN A 379 6.65 -29.91 -19.52
C GLN A 379 6.84 -28.73 -20.49
N CYS A 380 7.73 -27.76 -20.18
CA CYS A 380 8.06 -26.63 -21.05
C CYS A 380 9.50 -26.68 -21.60
N ARG A 381 9.99 -27.88 -21.96
CA ARG A 381 11.08 -28.00 -22.95
C ARG A 381 10.46 -28.46 -24.27
N PRO A 382 10.79 -27.82 -25.41
CA PRO A 382 10.41 -28.34 -26.72
C PRO A 382 11.03 -29.72 -26.98
#